data_AF-A0A101UTX0-F1
#
_entry.id   AF-A0A101UTX0-F1
#
_cell.length_a   1.000
_cell.length_b   1.000
_cell.length_c   1.000
_cell.angle_alpha   90.00
_cell.angle_beta   90.00
_cell.angle_gamma   90.00
#
_symmetry.space_group_name_H-M   'P 1'
#
loop_
_entity.id
_entity.type
_entity.pdbx_description
1 polymer ?
#
loop_
_entity_poly.entity_id
_entity_poly.type
_entity_poly.pdbx_seq_one_letter_code
_entity_poly.pdbx_strand_id
1 'polypeptide(L)'
;MTACSAQDIQNSCGISNMPNLTEFTELRARIADIWRDLFAEPDMRIEDSDNFFALGASSLLAMRMATAVAEQCGVPLTVLTVAENPTLAGLAEQVRELAAAEGAREVGEL
;
A
#
# COMPACT_ATOMS: atom_id res chain seq x y z
N MET A 1 -15.25 -17.27 32.61
CA MET A 1 -15.45 -16.04 31.80
C MET A 1 -14.26 -15.11 32.03
N THR A 2 -13.13 -15.41 31.38
CA THR A 2 -12.01 -14.47 31.24
C THR A 2 -11.53 -14.58 29.80
N ALA A 3 -11.41 -13.43 29.15
CA ALA A 3 -11.31 -13.25 27.71
C ALA A 3 -10.16 -14.03 27.06
N CYS A 4 -10.44 -14.68 25.92
CA CYS A 4 -9.40 -14.95 24.93
C CYS A 4 -8.88 -13.60 24.43
N SER A 5 -7.60 -13.31 24.65
CA SER A 5 -6.91 -12.22 23.97
C SER A 5 -6.99 -12.43 22.46
N ALA A 6 -7.31 -11.38 21.72
CA ALA A 6 -7.37 -11.39 20.26
C ALA A 6 -6.00 -11.59 19.56
N GLN A 7 -4.95 -11.86 20.33
CA GLN A 7 -3.58 -12.01 19.85
C GLN A 7 -3.21 -13.47 19.49
N ASP A 8 -4.05 -14.45 19.81
CA ASP A 8 -3.72 -15.89 19.67
C ASP A 8 -4.09 -16.53 18.33
N ILE A 9 -4.78 -15.84 17.41
CA ILE A 9 -5.18 -16.45 16.11
C ILE A 9 -4.05 -16.41 15.08
N GLN A 10 -3.00 -15.60 15.27
CA GLN A 10 -1.95 -15.43 14.28
C GLN A 10 -0.93 -16.58 14.23
N ASN A 11 -0.97 -17.54 15.15
CA ASN A 11 0.10 -18.53 15.31
C ASN A 11 -0.18 -19.93 14.73
N SER A 12 -1.29 -20.16 14.01
CA SER A 12 -1.69 -21.52 13.59
C SER A 12 -1.67 -21.80 12.08
N CYS A 13 -1.10 -20.93 11.24
CA CYS A 13 -0.88 -21.25 9.84
C CYS A 13 0.62 -21.21 9.53
N GLY A 14 1.24 -22.40 9.44
CA GLY A 14 2.60 -22.54 8.94
C GLY A 14 2.69 -22.05 7.50
N ILE A 15 3.32 -20.90 7.30
CA ILE A 15 3.87 -20.48 6.02
C ILE A 15 5.37 -20.39 6.19
N SER A 16 6.04 -21.49 5.86
CA SER A 16 7.48 -21.54 5.71
C SER A 16 7.88 -20.65 4.53
N ASN A 17 8.51 -19.52 4.83
CA ASN A 17 9.41 -18.74 3.97
C ASN A 17 9.10 -18.74 2.45
N MET A 18 8.17 -17.87 2.03
CA MET A 18 8.15 -17.33 0.66
C MET A 18 8.53 -15.84 0.75
N PRO A 19 9.77 -15.44 0.40
CA PRO A 19 10.24 -14.08 0.65
C PRO A 19 9.67 -13.12 -0.40
N ASN A 20 8.48 -12.56 -0.15
CA ASN A 20 7.96 -11.25 -0.62
C ASN A 20 6.42 -11.11 -0.49
N LEU A 21 5.68 -12.19 -0.22
CA LEU A 21 4.20 -12.12 -0.28
C LEU A 21 3.57 -11.40 0.93
N THR A 22 4.12 -11.56 2.13
CA THR A 22 3.59 -10.93 3.35
C THR A 22 3.78 -9.41 3.33
N GLU A 23 4.97 -8.95 2.98
CA GLU A 23 5.27 -7.51 2.87
C GLU A 23 4.42 -6.85 1.78
N PHE A 24 4.19 -7.54 0.66
CA PHE A 24 3.32 -7.04 -0.39
C PHE A 24 1.85 -6.97 0.04
N THR A 25 1.35 -7.96 0.79
CA THR A 25 0.00 -7.92 1.35
C THR A 25 -0.16 -6.79 2.37
N GLU A 26 0.82 -6.56 3.25
CA GLU A 26 0.82 -5.45 4.19
C GLU A 26 0.89 -4.08 3.49
N LEU A 27 1.70 -3.96 2.44
CA LEU A 27 1.78 -2.75 1.61
C LEU A 27 0.42 -2.44 0.97
N ARG A 28 -0.26 -3.43 0.40
CA ARG A 28 -1.60 -3.26 -0.19
C ARG A 28 -2.62 -2.82 0.85
N ALA A 29 -2.62 -3.44 2.03
CA ALA A 29 -3.50 -3.06 3.13
C ALA A 29 -3.28 -1.60 3.55
N ARG A 30 -2.01 -1.17 3.67
CA ARG A 30 -1.64 0.21 3.97
C ARG A 30 -2.12 1.19 2.90
N ILE A 31 -1.90 0.88 1.62
CA ILE A 31 -2.38 1.71 0.50
C ILE A 31 -3.91 1.80 0.50
N ALA A 32 -4.61 0.69 0.81
CA ALA A 32 -6.07 0.69 0.93
C ALA A 32 -6.56 1.53 2.13
N ASP A 33 -5.86 1.53 3.26
CA ASP A 33 -6.17 2.43 4.39
C ASP A 33 -6.03 3.90 4.00
N ILE A 34 -4.97 4.25 3.27
CA ILE A 34 -4.81 5.61 2.73
C ILE A 34 -6.00 5.99 1.83
N TRP A 35 -6.49 5.08 0.99
CA TRP A 35 -7.66 5.34 0.16
C TRP A 35 -8.90 5.63 1.01
N ARG A 36 -9.17 4.82 2.04
CA ARG A 36 -10.30 5.04 2.96
C ARG A 36 -10.23 6.40 3.63
N ASP A 37 -9.05 6.78 4.11
CA ASP A 37 -8.81 8.08 4.73
C ASP A 37 -9.00 9.24 3.74
N LEU A 38 -8.59 9.05 2.48
CA LEU A 38 -8.72 10.05 1.42
C LEU A 38 -10.16 10.25 0.95
N PHE A 39 -10.93 9.15 0.84
CA PHE A 39 -12.36 9.19 0.52
C PHE A 39 -13.23 9.54 1.73
N ALA A 40 -12.66 9.58 2.94
CA ALA A 40 -13.38 9.75 4.21
C ALA A 40 -14.48 8.68 4.43
N GLU A 41 -14.25 7.48 3.89
CA GLU A 41 -15.19 6.36 3.88
C GLU A 41 -14.49 5.11 4.45
N PRO A 42 -14.51 4.90 5.78
CA PRO A 42 -13.77 3.81 6.44
C PRO A 42 -14.33 2.42 6.11
N ASP A 43 -15.63 2.33 5.78
CA ASP A 43 -16.29 1.08 5.39
C ASP A 43 -16.18 0.79 3.88
N MET A 44 -15.44 1.62 3.14
CA MET A 44 -15.23 1.44 1.72
C MET A 44 -14.46 0.14 1.46
N ARG A 45 -15.12 -0.75 0.71
CA ARG A 45 -14.51 -1.98 0.23
C ARG A 45 -13.66 -1.66 -0.99
N ILE A 46 -12.38 -1.98 -0.90
CA ILE A 46 -11.38 -1.76 -1.95
C ILE A 46 -10.82 -3.11 -2.34
N GLU A 47 -11.02 -3.47 -3.59
CA GLU A 47 -10.50 -4.65 -4.23
C GLU A 47 -9.24 -4.30 -5.05
N ASP A 48 -8.44 -5.30 -5.39
CA ASP A 48 -7.15 -5.11 -6.06
C ASP A 48 -7.25 -4.48 -7.45
N SER A 49 -8.38 -4.73 -8.11
CA SER A 49 -8.70 -4.20 -9.44
C SER A 49 -9.48 -2.89 -9.38
N ASP A 50 -9.79 -2.38 -8.19
CA ASP A 50 -10.51 -1.12 -8.07
C ASP A 50 -9.63 0.03 -8.55
N ASN A 51 -10.22 0.86 -9.40
CA ASN A 51 -9.57 2.00 -9.99
C ASN A 51 -9.91 3.26 -9.19
N PHE A 52 -8.88 3.93 -8.69
CA PHE A 52 -8.97 5.13 -7.87
C PHE A 52 -9.85 6.22 -8.50
N PHE A 53 -9.72 6.46 -9.80
CA PHE A 53 -10.54 7.46 -10.51
C PHE A 53 -11.97 6.96 -10.76
N ALA A 54 -12.17 5.66 -10.97
CA ALA A 54 -13.51 5.08 -11.11
C ALA A 54 -14.33 5.17 -9.83
N LEU A 55 -13.66 5.17 -8.68
CA LEU A 55 -14.26 5.38 -7.35
C LEU A 55 -14.60 6.85 -7.05
N GLY A 56 -14.26 7.78 -7.95
CA GLY A 56 -14.54 9.21 -7.80
C GLY A 56 -13.36 10.05 -7.32
N ALA A 57 -12.13 9.54 -7.41
CA ALA A 57 -10.97 10.35 -7.07
C ALA A 57 -10.82 11.58 -7.98
N SER A 58 -10.43 12.70 -7.38
CA SER A 58 -10.04 13.91 -8.08
C SER A 58 -8.52 14.03 -8.21
N SER A 59 -8.02 14.91 -9.08
CA SER A 59 -6.58 15.18 -9.21
C SER A 59 -5.93 15.61 -7.90
N LEU A 60 -6.67 16.28 -7.02
CA LEU A 60 -6.21 16.64 -5.68
C LEU A 60 -6.05 15.41 -4.78
N LEU A 61 -7.01 14.46 -4.84
CA LEU A 61 -6.90 13.19 -4.12
C LEU A 61 -5.73 12.36 -4.65
N ALA A 62 -5.48 12.36 -5.96
CA ALA A 62 -4.32 11.67 -6.55
C ALA A 62 -3.00 12.28 -6.09
N MET A 63 -2.94 13.61 -5.97
CA MET A 63 -1.76 14.29 -5.40
C MET A 63 -1.55 13.92 -3.94
N ARG A 64 -2.61 13.98 -3.12
CA ARG A 64 -2.55 13.58 -1.72
C ARG A 64 -2.18 12.10 -1.55
N MET A 65 -2.68 11.24 -2.43
CA MET A 65 -2.32 9.83 -2.48
C MET A 65 -0.82 9.66 -2.71
N ALA A 66 -0.27 10.32 -3.73
CA ALA A 66 1.15 10.25 -4.03
C ALA A 66 2.01 10.70 -2.85
N THR A 67 1.66 11.81 -2.20
CA THR A 67 2.37 12.31 -1.01
C THR A 67 2.26 11.33 0.16
N ALA A 68 1.07 10.84 0.49
CA ALA A 68 0.87 9.94 1.63
C ALA A 68 1.61 8.61 1.45
N VAL A 69 1.59 8.04 0.25
CA VAL A 69 2.36 6.82 -0.06
C VAL A 69 3.85 7.09 0.03
N ALA A 70 4.33 8.21 -0.51
CA ALA A 70 5.74 8.57 -0.46
C ALA A 70 6.24 8.73 0.98
N GLU A 71 5.47 9.38 1.84
CA GLU A 71 5.80 9.56 3.26
C GLU A 71 5.76 8.24 4.05
N GLN A 72 4.77 7.38 3.80
CA GLN A 72 4.61 6.13 4.55
C GLN A 72 5.50 4.98 4.07
N CYS A 73 5.91 5.00 2.80
CA CYS A 73 6.71 3.95 2.19
C CYS A 73 8.15 4.38 1.90
N GLY A 74 8.48 5.68 2.06
CA GLY A 74 9.82 6.21 1.82
C GLY A 74 10.24 6.18 0.35
N VAL A 75 9.29 6.09 -0.59
CA VAL A 75 9.57 6.04 -2.03
C VAL A 75 9.11 7.30 -2.75
N PRO A 76 9.84 7.79 -3.76
CA PRO A 76 9.40 8.95 -4.53
C PRO A 76 8.25 8.55 -5.49
N LEU A 77 7.00 8.67 -5.03
CA LEU A 77 5.83 8.46 -5.87
C LEU A 77 5.36 9.78 -6.51
N THR A 78 5.03 9.75 -7.80
CA THR A 78 4.49 10.92 -8.50
C THR A 78 3.01 10.75 -8.81
N VAL A 79 2.30 11.87 -8.99
CA VAL A 79 0.89 11.86 -9.41
C VAL A 79 0.72 11.18 -10.76
N LEU A 80 1.72 11.29 -11.64
CA LEU A 80 1.71 10.60 -12.94
C LEU A 80 1.69 9.08 -12.74
N THR A 81 2.52 8.56 -11.83
CA THR A 81 2.54 7.12 -11.49
C THR A 81 1.18 6.64 -10.96
N VAL A 82 0.51 7.46 -10.15
CA VAL A 82 -0.85 7.18 -9.67
C VAL A 82 -1.88 7.20 -10.80
N ALA A 83 -1.73 8.09 -11.77
CA ALA A 83 -2.59 8.18 -12.93
C ALA A 83 -2.38 7.03 -13.93
N GLU A 84 -1.14 6.60 -14.12
CA GLU A 84 -0.76 5.48 -15.00
C GLU A 84 -1.18 4.13 -14.43
N ASN A 85 -1.04 3.96 -13.11
CA ASN A 85 -1.40 2.75 -12.39
C ASN A 85 -2.47 3.06 -11.34
N PRO A 86 -3.72 3.36 -11.75
CA PRO A 86 -4.76 3.81 -10.84
C PRO A 86 -5.38 2.69 -10.00
N THR A 87 -4.90 1.46 -10.11
CA THR A 87 -5.41 0.32 -9.34
C THR A 87 -4.61 0.10 -8.07
N LEU A 88 -5.26 -0.47 -7.04
CA LEU A 88 -4.57 -0.81 -5.79
C LEU A 88 -3.38 -1.74 -6.04
N ALA A 89 -3.57 -2.78 -6.86
CA ALA A 89 -2.51 -3.71 -7.21
C ALA A 89 -1.37 -3.03 -8.00
N GLY A 90 -1.69 -2.16 -8.97
CA GLY A 90 -0.70 -1.46 -9.78
C GLY A 90 0.13 -0.48 -8.96
N LEU A 91 -0.50 0.26 -8.04
CA LEU A 91 0.21 1.13 -7.10
C LEU A 91 1.14 0.35 -6.18
N ALA A 92 0.65 -0.74 -5.58
CA ALA A 92 1.45 -1.57 -4.68
C ALA A 92 2.67 -2.16 -5.42
N GLU A 93 2.49 -2.60 -6.67
CA GLU A 93 3.57 -3.07 -7.52
C GLU A 93 4.63 -1.99 -7.72
N GLN A 94 4.22 -0.79 -8.13
CA GLN A 94 5.16 0.31 -8.35
C GLN A 94 5.90 0.73 -7.08
N VAL A 95 5.20 0.78 -5.95
CA VAL A 95 5.84 1.11 -4.67
C VAL A 95 6.87 0.04 -4.31
N ARG A 96 6.56 -1.25 -4.53
CA ARG A 96 7.50 -2.34 -4.29
C ARG A 96 8.72 -2.23 -5.19
N GLU A 97 8.54 -1.95 -6.48
CA GLU A 97 9.64 -1.76 -7.42
C GLU A 97 10.52 -0.57 -7.03
N LEU A 98 9.91 0.57 -6.67
CA LEU A 98 10.64 1.76 -6.22
C LEU A 98 11.39 1.50 -4.91
N ALA A 99 10.78 0.81 -3.95
CA ALA A 99 11.42 0.45 -2.69
C ALA A 99 12.60 -0.50 -2.91
N ALA A 100 12.45 -1.48 -3.81
CA ALA A 100 13.55 -2.37 -4.21
C ALA A 100 14.67 -1.61 -4.92
N ALA A 101 14.34 -0.59 -5.72
CA ALA A 101 15.31 0.26 -6.39
C ALA A 101 16.04 1.22 -5.43
N GLU A 102 15.35 1.83 -4.47
CA GLU A 102 15.94 2.71 -3.43
C GLU A 102 16.88 1.93 -2.50
N GLY A 103 16.50 0.70 -2.09
CA GLY A 103 17.37 -0.17 -1.30
C GLY A 103 18.69 -0.54 -1.98
N ALA A 104 18.78 -0.42 -3.31
CA ALA A 104 20.02 -0.62 -4.06
C ALA A 104 20.89 0.65 -4.18
N ARG A 105 20.36 1.84 -3.87
CA ARG A 105 21.09 3.12 -3.99
C ARG A 105 21.78 3.57 -2.70
N GLU A 106 21.52 2.92 -1.57
CA GLU A 106 22.18 3.22 -0.27
C GLU A 106 23.53 2.50 -0.06
N VAL A 107 24.28 2.21 -1.13
CA VAL A 107 25.72 1.90 -1.05
C VAL A 107 26.46 2.80 -2.03
N GLY A 108 26.66 4.06 -1.65
CA GLY A 108 27.34 4.99 -2.54
C GLY A 108 27.45 6.42 -2.03
N GLU A 109 27.74 6.65 -0.75
CA GLU A 109 28.36 7.91 -0.36
C GLU A 109 29.24 7.67 0.88
N LEU A 110 30.55 7.51 0.64
CA LEU A 110 31.71 8.11 1.33
C LEU A 110 33.01 7.42 0.88
#